data_AF-A0A348WNI2-F1
#
_entry.id   AF-A0A348WNI2-F1
#
_cell.length_a   1.000
_cell.length_b   1.000
_cell.length_c   1.000
_cell.angle_alpha   90.00
_cell.angle_beta   90.00
_cell.angle_gamma   90.00
#
_symmetry.space_group_name_H-M   'P 1'
#
loop_
_entity.id
_entity.type
_entity.pdbx_description
1 polymer ?
#
loop_
_entity_poly.entity_id
_entity_poly.type
_entity_poly.pdbx_seq_one_letter_code
_entity_poly.pdbx_strand_id
1 'polypeptide(L)' 'LTSIVVSHDVDEILSIADYAYIIADKKVVAEGTPDELRENDKAIVRQFLQGEADGPVKFHYTEDDFAMDLMGEAHG' A
#
# COMPACT_ATOMS: atom_id res chain seq x y z
N LEU A 1 18.93 -5.15 -21.41
CA LEU A 1 17.49 -5.42 -21.26
C LEU A 1 17.04 -4.66 -20.03
N THR A 2 15.96 -3.89 -20.14
CA THR A 2 15.37 -3.20 -18.98
C THR A 2 14.00 -3.83 -18.75
N SER A 3 13.74 -4.24 -17.51
CA SER A 3 12.51 -4.94 -17.13
C SER A 3 11.81 -4.16 -16.03
N ILE A 4 10.49 -4.12 -16.08
CA ILE A 4 9.64 -3.54 -15.03
C ILE A 4 8.72 -4.65 -14.55
N VAL A 5 8.70 -4.87 -13.24
CA VAL A 5 7.84 -5.86 -12.59
C VAL A 5 6.92 -5.13 -11.62
N VAL A 6 5.64 -5.46 -11.66
CA VAL A 6 4.62 -4.89 -10.76
C VAL A 6 4.02 -6.03 -9.97
N SER A 7 4.20 -6.01 -8.65
CA SER A 7 3.61 -6.97 -7.72
C SER A 7 3.18 -6.27 -6.44
N HIS A 8 2.38 -6.98 -5.66
CA HIS A 8 2.01 -6.62 -4.30
C HIS A 8 2.85 -7.38 -3.26
N ASP A 9 3.54 -8.46 -3.67
CA ASP A 9 4.49 -9.17 -2.81
C ASP A 9 5.82 -8.43 -2.80
N VAL A 10 6.12 -7.77 -1.67
CA VAL A 10 7.26 -6.87 -1.60
C VAL A 10 8.55 -7.64 -1.38
N ASP A 11 8.55 -8.68 -0.55
CA ASP A 11 9.75 -9.47 -0.26
C ASP A 11 10.26 -10.20 -1.51
N GLU A 12 9.34 -10.76 -2.31
CA GLU A 12 9.70 -11.40 -3.58
C GLU A 12 10.35 -10.38 -4.54
N ILE A 13 9.74 -9.21 -4.72
CA ILE A 13 10.26 -8.18 -5.63
C ILE A 13 11.60 -7.62 -5.15
N LEU A 14 11.74 -7.31 -3.86
CA LEU A 14 12.99 -6.79 -3.31
C LEU A 14 14.13 -7.80 -3.38
N SER A 15 13.85 -9.09 -3.54
CA SER A 15 14.88 -10.13 -3.70
C SER A 15 15.52 -10.15 -5.10
N ILE A 16 14.83 -9.61 -6.11
CA ILE A 16 15.27 -9.65 -7.52
C ILE A 16 15.47 -8.27 -8.15
N ALA A 17 14.90 -7.22 -7.56
CA ALA A 17 14.93 -5.88 -8.12
C ALA A 17 16.22 -5.14 -7.75
N ASP A 18 16.84 -4.49 -8.73
CA ASP A 18 17.94 -3.55 -8.49
C ASP A 18 17.44 -2.24 -7.83
N TYR A 19 16.19 -1.87 -8.11
CA TYR A 19 15.55 -0.66 -7.62
C TYR A 19 14.03 -0.84 -7.58
N ALA A 20 13.37 -0.27 -6.56
CA ALA A 20 11.93 -0.40 -6.38
C ALA A 20 11.26 0.93 -6.03
N TYR A 21 9.97 1.02 -6.38
CA TYR A 21 9.08 2.13 -6.07
C TYR A 21 7.85 1.59 -5.34
N ILE A 22 7.46 2.25 -4.25
CA ILE A 22 6.25 1.95 -3.50
C ILE A 22 5.23 3.06 -3.77
N ILE A 23 4.05 2.68 -4.24
CA ILE A 23 2.98 3.59 -4.61
C ILE A 23 1.77 3.36 -3.71
N ALA A 24 1.31 4.42 -3.03
CA ALA A 24 0.10 4.42 -2.22
C ALA A 24 -0.61 5.77 -2.35
N ASP A 25 -1.95 5.76 -2.27
CA ASP A 25 -2.78 6.97 -2.45
C ASP A 25 -2.40 7.80 -3.71
N LYS A 26 -2.18 7.11 -4.83
CA LYS A 26 -1.80 7.70 -6.13
C LYS A 26 -0.48 8.50 -6.09
N LYS A 27 0.37 8.28 -5.09
CA LYS A 27 1.67 8.94 -4.91
C LYS A 27 2.77 7.91 -4.69
N VAL A 28 4.00 8.25 -5.10
CA VAL A 28 5.19 7.51 -4.71
C VAL A 28 5.49 7.84 -3.25
N VAL A 29 5.42 6.85 -2.37
CA VAL A 29 5.63 7.02 -0.93
C VAL A 29 7.06 6.69 -0.51
N ALA A 30 7.72 5.82 -1.27
CA ALA A 30 9.14 5.52 -1.17
C ALA A 30 9.71 4.98 -2.48
N GLU A 31 11.01 5.16 -2.66
CA GLU A 31 11.80 4.67 -3.78
C GLU A 31 13.23 4.43 -3.30
N GLY A 32 13.93 3.48 -3.91
CA GLY A 32 15.30 3.16 -3.53
C GLY A 32 15.74 1.76 -3.93
N THR A 33 16.96 1.44 -3.56
CA THR A 33 17.47 0.06 -3.54
C THR A 33 16.74 -0.77 -2.46
N PRO A 34 16.77 -2.11 -2.56
CA PRO A 34 16.17 -2.97 -1.52
C PRO A 34 16.68 -2.67 -0.11
N ASP A 35 17.97 -2.38 0.06
CA ASP A 35 18.56 -2.07 1.37
C ASP A 35 18.04 -0.73 1.90
N GLU A 36 17.99 0.32 1.07
CA GLU A 36 17.45 1.63 1.46
C GLU A 36 15.97 1.57 1.83
N LEU A 37 15.19 0.71 1.17
CA LEU A 37 13.78 0.52 1.49
C LEU A 37 13.59 -0.26 2.79
N ARG A 38 14.44 -1.27 3.06
CA ARG A 38 14.43 -2.04 4.32
C ARG A 38 14.84 -1.19 5.53
N GLU A 39 15.79 -0.29 5.35
CA GLU A 39 16.26 0.64 6.39
C GLU A 39 15.36 1.88 6.56
N ASN A 40 14.30 2.01 5.75
CA ASN A 40 13.46 3.19 5.75
C ASN A 40 12.65 3.32 7.07
N ASP A 41 12.78 4.48 7.72
CA ASP A 41 12.09 4.78 8.98
C ASP A 41 10.65 5.29 8.81
N LYS A 42 10.17 5.49 7.58
CA LYS A 42 8.80 5.95 7.35
C LYS A 42 7.80 4.87 7.76
N ALA A 43 6.89 5.22 8.67
CA ALA A 43 5.85 4.32 9.17
C ALA A 43 5.00 3.68 8.05
N ILE A 44 4.70 4.41 6.97
CA ILE A 44 3.94 3.87 5.83
C ILE A 44 4.72 2.81 5.04
N VAL A 45 6.04 2.94 4.95
CA VAL A 45 6.91 1.97 4.27
C VAL A 45 7.00 0.71 5.11
N ARG A 46 7.20 0.86 6.43
CA ARG A 46 7.17 -0.27 7.35
C ARG A 46 5.83 -1.00 7.35
N GLN A 47 4.72 -0.26 7.43
CA GLN A 47 3.38 -0.83 7.37
C GLN A 47 3.19 -1.64 6.06
N PHE A 48 3.63 -1.09 4.93
CA PHE A 48 3.53 -1.76 3.63
C PHE A 48 4.43 -3.00 3.53
N LEU A 49 5.69 -2.91 3.98
CA LEU A 49 6.64 -4.02 3.97
C LEU A 49 6.22 -5.18 4.89
N GLN A 50 5.65 -4.85 6.05
CA GLN A 50 5.28 -5.85 7.06
C GLN A 50 3.85 -6.35 6.90
N GLY A 51 3.08 -5.78 5.96
CA GLY A 51 1.67 -6.10 5.77
C GLY A 51 0.81 -5.78 7.00
N GLU A 52 1.20 -4.78 7.80
CA GLU A 52 0.49 -4.44 9.04
C GLU A 52 -0.86 -3.80 8.73
N ALA A 53 -1.92 -4.35 9.33
CA ALA A 53 -3.28 -3.82 9.23
C ALA A 53 -3.41 -2.44 9.90
N ASP A 54 -2.58 -2.17 10.90
CA ASP A 54 -2.53 -0.91 11.64
C ASP A 54 -1.40 -0.01 11.15
N GLY A 55 -1.72 1.25 10.86
CA GLY A 55 -0.76 2.28 10.48
C GLY A 55 -1.44 3.50 9.84
N PRO A 56 -0.68 4.42 9.23
CA PRO A 56 -1.23 5.67 8.66
C PRO A 56 -2.31 5.44 7.59
N VAL A 57 -2.32 4.28 6.93
CA VAL A 57 -3.41 3.90 6.02
C VAL A 57 -4.45 3.12 6.83
N LYS A 58 -5.49 3.80 7.31
CA LYS A 58 -6.62 3.15 7.96
C LYS A 58 -7.45 2.39 6.92
N PHE A 59 -7.97 1.23 7.31
CA PHE A 59 -9.09 0.61 6.59
C PHE A 59 -10.24 1.62 6.59
N HIS A 60 -10.49 2.25 5.45
CA HIS A 60 -11.70 3.06 5.27
C HIS A 60 -12.90 2.11 5.22
N TYR A 61 -13.41 1.77 6.39
CA TYR A 61 -14.79 1.36 6.55
C TYR A 61 -15.50 2.54 7.20
N THR A 62 -16.10 3.39 6.36
CA THR A 62 -17.01 4.43 6.84
C THR A 62 -18.16 3.73 7.55
N GLU A 63 -18.20 3.85 8.87
CA GLU A 63 -19.26 3.25 9.71
C GLU A 63 -20.66 3.76 9.35
N ASP A 64 -20.74 4.88 8.61
CA ASP A 64 -21.98 5.60 8.35
C ASP A 64 -22.87 5.01 7.24
N ASP A 65 -22.45 3.98 6.48
CA ASP A 65 -23.20 3.55 5.29
C ASP A 65 -23.76 2.12 5.35
N PHE A 66 -23.55 1.36 6.43
CA PHE A 66 -24.12 0.00 6.47
C PHE A 66 -25.64 0.02 6.66
N ALA A 67 -26.15 0.94 7.49
CA ALA A 67 -27.59 1.08 7.70
C ALA A 67 -28.31 1.70 6.49
N MET A 68 -27.66 2.61 5.76
CA MET A 68 -28.23 3.24 4.57
C MET A 68 -28.21 2.30 3.36
N ASP A 69 -27.12 1.54 3.15
CA ASP A 69 -27.03 0.51 2.10
C ASP A 69 -28.06 -0.62 2.32
N LEU A 70 -28.29 -1.02 3.57
CA LEU A 70 -29.31 -2.04 3.90
C LEU A 70 -30.75 -1.53 3.74
N MET A 71 -31.00 -0.24 3.95
CA MET A 71 -32.35 0.36 3.90
C MET A 71 -32.79 0.74 2.48
N GLY A 72 -31.86 0.81 1.50
CA GLY A 72 -32.19 0.91 0.08
C GLY A 72 -33.19 2.01 -0.27
N GLU A 73 -33.00 3.24 0.25
CA GLU A 73 -33.87 4.35 -0.14
C GLU A 73 -33.51 4.83 -1.55
N ALA A 74 -34.33 4.37 -2.50
CA ALA A 74 -34.38 4.83 -3.87
C ALA A 74 -34.60 6.35 -3.92
N HIS A 75 -33.55 7.09 -4.28
CA HIS A 75 -33.71 8.48 -4.70
C HIS A 75 -34.39 8.53 -6.08
N GLY A 76 -35.61 9.07 -6.10
CA GLY A 76 -36.28 9.56 -7.31
C GLY A 76 -35.75 10.92 -7.76
#